data_AF-A0AAP2ZAE6-F1
#
_entry.id   AF-A0AAP2ZAE6-F1
#
_cell.length_a   1.000
_cell.length_b   1.000
_cell.length_c   1.000
_cell.angle_alpha   90.00
_cell.angle_beta   90.00
_cell.angle_gamma   90.00
#
_symmetry.space_group_name_H-M   'P 1'
#
loop_
_entity.id
_entity.type
_entity.pdbx_description
1 polymer ?
#
loop_
_entity_poly.entity_id
_entity_poly.type
_entity_poly.pdbx_seq_one_letter_code
_entity_poly.pdbx_strand_id
1 'polypeptide(L)'
;MTRERSSLENEAVNGTQRSSDGRESSQFESHRRESTETTAFDEGRYIYCVVDVEAGEELEATGIDDEPVRVITTDGIGAVVHDCDDVYDSNDHTEIHRWLLRHQSVTDEAAEAFGTPLPFQFATIFRGNDEVVCEWLKAERDNLEDALDSLAGHWEYRIEIVRTELIDAQALESDDDRLAELRAEIESATPGRKFLLESKYDDRLGRIRSDRNESIIHDVRERLETHAREVHELDPSPDTRLQTDAKRSKEGRPIGRLTVLAREDLQSDIGSVLDDVAGKPGLEVTFTGPWPPYSFTPSFGEGTNDSTEG
;
A
#
# COMPACT_ATOMS: atom_id res chain seq x y z
N MET A 1 -9.88 18.31 45.27
CA MET A 1 -9.94 19.38 44.24
C MET A 1 -9.65 18.71 42.92
N THR A 2 -10.73 18.29 42.27
CA THR A 2 -10.76 17.53 41.03
C THR A 2 -10.31 18.42 39.88
N ARG A 3 -9.30 17.99 39.12
CA ARG A 3 -8.91 18.61 37.85
C ARG A 3 -9.53 17.79 36.73
N GLU A 4 -10.49 18.39 36.04
CA GLU A 4 -11.03 17.87 34.78
C GLU A 4 -9.93 17.90 33.71
N ARG A 5 -9.66 16.74 33.10
CA ARG A 5 -8.90 16.61 31.87
C ARG A 5 -9.87 16.82 30.72
N SER A 6 -9.67 17.88 29.95
CA SER A 6 -10.34 18.08 28.67
C SER A 6 -9.69 17.15 27.66
N SER A 7 -10.43 16.15 27.18
CA SER A 7 -10.03 15.28 26.08
C SER A 7 -10.36 16.02 24.79
N LEU A 8 -9.35 16.38 24.00
CA LEU A 8 -9.53 16.84 22.63
C LEU A 8 -9.42 15.59 21.75
N GLU A 9 -10.55 15.12 21.24
CA GLU A 9 -10.62 14.09 20.20
C GLU A 9 -10.43 14.80 18.85
N ASN A 10 -9.25 14.67 18.23
CA ASN A 10 -9.01 15.12 16.86
C ASN A 10 -9.21 13.93 15.91
N GLU A 11 -10.25 13.99 15.07
CA GLU A 11 -10.54 12.98 14.06
C GLU A 11 -9.81 13.31 12.75
N ALA A 12 -8.78 12.52 12.41
CA ALA A 12 -8.27 12.45 11.04
C ALA A 12 -9.28 11.67 10.19
N VAL A 13 -9.73 12.26 9.08
CA VAL A 13 -10.67 11.60 8.17
C VAL A 13 -9.92 11.08 6.96
N ASN A 14 -9.98 9.76 6.76
CA ASN A 14 -9.45 9.11 5.56
C ASN A 14 -10.61 8.79 4.60
N GLY A 15 -10.57 9.35 3.38
CA GLY A 15 -11.57 9.13 2.34
C GLY A 15 -11.40 7.75 1.68
N THR A 16 -11.90 6.68 2.30
CA THR A 16 -11.91 5.34 1.68
C THR A 16 -13.22 5.07 0.95
N GLN A 17 -13.13 4.83 -0.36
CA GLN A 17 -14.24 4.46 -1.25
C GLN A 17 -14.94 3.16 -0.82
N ARG A 18 -16.27 3.21 -0.61
CA ARG A 18 -17.15 2.03 -0.57
C ARG A 18 -18.02 2.00 -1.84
N SER A 19 -17.70 1.09 -2.76
CA SER A 19 -18.60 0.74 -3.86
C SER A 19 -19.85 0.05 -3.33
N SER A 20 -21.04 0.55 -3.69
CA SER A 20 -22.30 -0.19 -3.54
C SER A 20 -22.97 -0.34 -4.90
N ASP A 21 -23.16 -1.60 -5.28
CA ASP A 21 -23.79 -2.05 -6.51
C ASP A 21 -25.31 -2.06 -6.36
N GLY A 22 -26.03 -1.66 -7.41
CA GLY A 22 -27.45 -1.34 -7.37
C GLY A 22 -28.39 -2.44 -7.88
N ARG A 23 -29.63 -2.44 -7.34
CA ARG A 23 -30.96 -2.88 -7.88
C ARG A 23 -31.90 -3.05 -6.67
N GLU A 24 -33.13 -2.53 -6.56
CA GLU A 24 -34.26 -2.41 -7.48
C GLU A 24 -35.33 -1.39 -6.97
N SER A 25 -35.95 -0.65 -7.89
CA SER A 25 -37.40 -0.38 -8.05
C SER A 25 -38.29 0.31 -6.98
N SER A 26 -38.62 1.58 -7.29
CA SER A 26 -39.98 2.16 -7.46
C SER A 26 -40.94 2.43 -6.26
N GLN A 27 -41.24 3.74 -6.13
CA GLN A 27 -42.49 4.42 -5.68
C GLN A 27 -42.89 4.34 -4.19
N PHE A 28 -42.85 5.49 -3.49
CA PHE A 28 -44.02 6.21 -2.94
C PHE A 28 -43.58 7.55 -2.29
N GLU A 29 -44.58 8.42 -2.10
CA GLU A 29 -44.54 9.87 -1.94
C GLU A 29 -43.80 10.45 -0.72
N SER A 30 -43.23 11.65 -0.93
CA SER A 30 -43.31 12.87 -0.10
C SER A 30 -43.75 12.67 1.36
N HIS A 31 -42.86 12.97 2.32
CA HIS A 31 -43.07 13.93 3.41
C HIS A 31 -41.74 14.13 4.17
N ARG A 32 -41.10 15.27 3.93
CA ARG A 32 -40.32 16.10 4.88
C ARG A 32 -39.80 15.36 6.12
N ARG A 33 -38.48 15.15 6.19
CA ARG A 33 -37.69 15.21 7.43
C ARG A 33 -36.22 15.49 7.10
N GLU A 34 -35.71 16.48 7.82
CA GLU A 34 -34.32 16.83 8.10
C GLU A 34 -33.35 16.88 6.93
N SER A 35 -33.13 18.14 6.49
CA SER A 35 -31.81 18.69 6.23
C SER A 35 -30.72 17.93 7.01
N THR A 36 -30.00 17.06 6.30
CA THR A 36 -28.65 16.70 6.65
C THR A 36 -27.84 17.99 6.61
N GLU A 37 -27.54 18.54 7.79
CA GLU A 37 -26.38 19.40 7.96
C GLU A 37 -25.18 18.58 7.49
N THR A 38 -24.84 18.75 6.21
CA THR A 38 -23.49 18.49 5.73
C THR A 38 -22.66 19.48 6.53
N THR A 39 -21.94 19.01 7.55
CA THR A 39 -20.97 19.86 8.24
C THR A 39 -20.04 20.36 7.14
N ALA A 40 -20.18 21.64 6.79
CA ALA A 40 -19.35 22.26 5.79
C ALA A 40 -17.90 22.09 6.24
N PHE A 41 -17.10 21.45 5.40
CA PHE A 41 -15.67 21.40 5.61
C PHE A 41 -15.15 22.77 5.20
N ASP A 42 -15.12 23.71 6.15
CA ASP A 42 -14.85 25.12 5.85
C ASP A 42 -13.34 25.45 5.89
N GLU A 43 -12.54 24.67 6.61
CA GLU A 43 -11.08 24.84 6.69
C GLU A 43 -10.38 23.55 7.16
N GLY A 44 -9.31 23.16 6.48
CA GLY A 44 -8.39 22.14 6.95
C GLY A 44 -6.96 22.31 6.45
N ARG A 45 -6.10 21.38 6.91
CA ARG A 45 -4.70 21.22 6.50
C ARG A 45 -4.53 19.83 5.94
N TYR A 46 -4.22 19.76 4.66
CA TYR A 46 -3.82 18.51 4.04
C TYR A 46 -2.34 18.27 4.38
N ILE A 47 -2.05 17.10 4.96
CA ILE A 47 -0.70 16.73 5.42
C ILE A 47 -0.09 15.77 4.40
N TYR A 48 1.06 16.15 3.83
CA TYR A 48 1.83 15.29 2.92
C TYR A 48 2.74 14.33 3.67
N CYS A 49 3.53 14.89 4.59
CA CYS A 49 4.50 14.13 5.38
C CYS A 49 4.92 14.91 6.63
N VAL A 50 5.61 14.21 7.53
CA VAL A 50 6.39 14.81 8.62
C VAL A 50 7.88 14.65 8.34
N VAL A 51 8.67 15.66 8.70
CA VAL A 51 10.11 15.74 8.46
C VAL A 51 10.86 16.15 9.73
N ASP A 52 12.12 15.74 9.82
CA ASP A 52 13.10 16.35 10.74
C ASP A 52 13.54 17.68 10.13
N VAL A 53 13.44 18.78 10.89
CA VAL A 53 13.62 20.14 10.37
C VAL A 53 14.36 21.03 11.34
N GLU A 54 15.38 21.73 10.86
CA GLU A 54 16.06 22.75 11.63
C GLU A 54 15.27 24.07 11.66
N ALA A 55 15.49 24.88 12.70
CA ALA A 55 14.77 26.14 12.86
C ALA A 55 15.06 27.12 11.70
N GLY A 56 14.01 27.46 10.96
CA GLY A 56 14.07 28.44 9.86
C GLY A 56 14.30 27.83 8.49
N GLU A 57 14.30 26.51 8.37
CA GLU A 57 14.19 25.86 7.06
C GLU A 57 12.76 25.98 6.52
N GLU A 58 12.66 26.18 5.20
CA GLU A 58 11.41 26.39 4.49
C GLU A 58 11.37 25.44 3.27
N LEU A 59 10.17 25.07 2.84
CA LEU A 59 9.95 24.30 1.62
C LEU A 59 9.18 25.15 0.62
N GLU A 60 9.79 25.42 -0.53
CA GLU A 60 9.12 26.05 -1.67
C GLU A 60 8.55 24.95 -2.57
N ALA A 61 7.33 24.52 -2.26
CA ALA A 61 6.60 23.53 -3.03
C ALA A 61 5.21 24.04 -3.39
N THR A 62 4.58 23.41 -4.37
CA THR A 62 3.19 23.71 -4.73
C THR A 62 2.40 22.41 -4.63
N GLY A 63 1.24 22.49 -4.00
CA GLY A 63 0.41 21.37 -3.61
C GLY A 63 -0.68 21.07 -4.64
N ILE A 64 -1.63 20.26 -4.19
CA ILE A 64 -2.85 19.94 -4.93
C ILE A 64 -3.62 21.24 -5.22
N ASP A 65 -4.15 21.33 -6.44
CA ASP A 65 -4.90 22.49 -6.94
C ASP A 65 -4.14 23.83 -6.86
N ASP A 66 -2.81 23.75 -7.01
CA ASP A 66 -1.87 24.88 -7.03
C ASP A 66 -1.74 25.65 -5.70
N GLU A 67 -2.20 25.05 -4.60
CA GLU A 67 -2.09 25.63 -3.26
C GLU A 67 -0.63 25.72 -2.78
N PRO A 68 -0.22 26.81 -2.09
CA PRO A 68 1.14 26.95 -1.59
C PRO A 68 1.39 25.98 -0.43
N VAL A 69 2.49 25.21 -0.54
CA VAL A 69 2.93 24.32 0.53
C VAL A 69 3.80 25.09 1.52
N ARG A 70 3.69 24.74 2.80
CA ARG A 70 4.52 25.28 3.87
C ARG A 70 4.83 24.22 4.92
N VAL A 71 5.82 24.51 5.76
CA VAL A 71 6.19 23.64 6.89
C VAL A 71 5.70 24.27 8.19
N ILE A 72 4.89 23.53 8.94
CA ILE A 72 4.51 23.89 10.32
C ILE A 72 5.49 23.20 11.26
N THR A 73 6.31 23.98 11.96
CA THR A 73 7.41 23.47 12.79
C THR A 73 7.09 23.47 14.28
N THR A 74 7.51 22.44 15.00
CA THR A 74 7.50 22.37 16.47
C THR A 74 8.70 21.54 16.94
N ASP A 75 9.58 22.14 17.74
CA ASP A 75 10.65 21.45 18.49
C ASP A 75 11.51 20.46 17.66
N GLY A 76 11.88 20.85 16.42
CA GLY A 76 12.70 20.05 15.51
C GLY A 76 11.93 19.17 14.53
N ILE A 77 10.59 19.15 14.62
CA ILE A 77 9.72 18.37 13.73
C ILE A 77 8.86 19.30 12.89
N GLY A 78 8.73 19.00 11.60
CA GLY A 78 7.94 19.77 10.64
C GLY A 78 6.83 18.95 10.02
N ALA A 79 5.61 19.48 9.96
CA ALA A 79 4.56 18.94 9.09
C ALA A 79 4.52 19.73 7.77
N VAL A 80 4.62 19.03 6.64
CA VAL A 80 4.51 19.62 5.30
C VAL A 80 3.04 19.64 4.91
N VAL A 81 2.49 20.85 4.73
CA VAL A 81 1.04 21.07 4.60
C VAL A 81 0.69 22.09 3.53
N HIS A 82 -0.56 22.06 3.09
CA HIS A 82 -1.24 23.19 2.46
C HIS A 82 -2.66 23.36 3.00
N ASP A 83 -3.27 24.51 2.72
CA ASP A 83 -4.66 24.77 3.08
C ASP A 83 -5.58 24.00 2.13
N CYS A 84 -6.69 23.48 2.67
CA CYS A 84 -7.73 22.88 1.86
C CYS A 84 -9.12 23.14 2.43
N ASP A 85 -10.12 23.16 1.55
CA ASP A 85 -11.56 23.26 1.83
C ASP A 85 -12.35 22.10 1.17
N ASP A 86 -11.64 21.06 0.70
CA ASP A 86 -12.20 19.82 0.15
C ASP A 86 -11.51 18.61 0.80
N VAL A 87 -12.19 17.46 0.76
CA VAL A 87 -11.69 16.15 1.19
C VAL A 87 -11.04 15.35 0.06
N TYR A 88 -10.96 15.92 -1.16
CA TYR A 88 -10.38 15.29 -2.35
C TYR A 88 -11.03 13.94 -2.71
N ASP A 89 -12.35 13.86 -2.56
CA ASP A 89 -13.16 12.69 -2.91
C ASP A 89 -13.86 12.93 -4.26
N SER A 90 -13.21 12.50 -5.33
CA SER A 90 -13.74 12.58 -6.70
C SER A 90 -13.98 11.18 -7.27
N ASN A 91 -14.97 11.07 -8.16
CA ASN A 91 -15.17 9.86 -8.97
C ASN A 91 -14.45 9.95 -10.32
N ASP A 92 -13.81 11.09 -10.65
CA ASP A 92 -13.02 11.23 -11.87
C ASP A 92 -11.60 10.70 -11.64
N HIS A 93 -11.30 9.57 -12.28
CA HIS A 93 -9.98 8.93 -12.18
C HIS A 93 -8.84 9.81 -12.69
N THR A 94 -9.10 10.71 -13.66
CA THR A 94 -8.07 11.62 -14.19
C THR A 94 -7.69 12.66 -13.16
N GLU A 95 -8.67 13.14 -12.42
CA GLU A 95 -8.50 14.10 -11.34
C GLU A 95 -7.79 13.47 -10.15
N ILE A 96 -8.25 12.30 -9.69
CA ILE A 96 -7.56 11.54 -8.63
C ILE A 96 -6.10 11.26 -9.01
N HIS A 97 -5.84 10.88 -10.26
CA HIS A 97 -4.48 10.65 -10.73
C HIS A 97 -3.63 11.92 -10.68
N ARG A 98 -4.17 13.07 -11.10
CA ARG A 98 -3.48 14.37 -11.00
C ARG A 98 -3.14 14.70 -9.55
N TRP A 99 -4.08 14.50 -8.63
CA TRP A 99 -3.89 14.74 -7.20
C TRP A 99 -2.84 13.81 -6.59
N LEU A 100 -2.85 12.52 -6.94
CA LEU A 100 -1.85 11.55 -6.49
C LEU A 100 -0.44 11.91 -6.96
N LEU A 101 -0.27 12.28 -8.24
CA LEU A 101 1.02 12.73 -8.76
C LEU A 101 1.50 13.98 -8.03
N ARG A 102 0.58 14.90 -7.71
CA ARG A 102 0.92 16.12 -7.00
C ARG A 102 1.31 15.87 -5.55
N HIS A 103 0.58 14.99 -4.86
CA HIS A 103 0.97 14.51 -3.54
C HIS A 103 2.36 13.92 -3.53
N GLN A 104 2.65 13.05 -4.50
CA GLN A 104 3.97 12.45 -4.61
C GLN A 104 5.06 13.50 -4.85
N SER A 105 4.85 14.46 -5.75
CA SER A 105 5.81 15.54 -6.03
C SER A 105 6.18 16.32 -4.78
N VAL A 106 5.20 16.71 -3.96
CA VAL A 106 5.46 17.47 -2.72
C VAL A 106 6.24 16.63 -1.71
N THR A 107 5.92 15.34 -1.58
CA THR A 107 6.65 14.45 -0.68
C THR A 107 8.08 14.20 -1.17
N ASP A 108 8.29 14.08 -2.49
CA ASP A 108 9.62 13.94 -3.10
C ASP A 108 10.44 15.22 -2.88
N GLU A 109 9.85 16.41 -3.08
CA GLU A 109 10.47 17.72 -2.80
C GLU A 109 10.84 17.88 -1.31
N ALA A 110 9.96 17.44 -0.40
CA ALA A 110 10.26 17.41 1.02
C ALA A 110 11.41 16.45 1.34
N ALA A 111 11.45 15.29 0.67
CA ALA A 111 12.50 14.31 0.89
C ALA A 111 13.88 14.80 0.40
N GLU A 112 13.90 15.55 -0.70
CA GLU A 112 15.12 16.22 -1.19
C GLU A 112 15.61 17.31 -0.21
N ALA A 113 14.69 18.05 0.41
CA ALA A 113 15.01 19.13 1.32
C ALA A 113 15.47 18.63 2.70
N PHE A 114 14.81 17.61 3.25
CA PHE A 114 14.92 17.24 4.67
C PHE A 114 15.43 15.80 4.92
N GLY A 115 15.71 15.04 3.86
CA GLY A 115 16.04 13.61 3.98
C GLY A 115 14.79 12.75 4.10
N THR A 116 14.91 11.54 4.65
CA THR A 116 13.80 10.57 4.68
C THR A 116 12.59 11.12 5.46
N PRO A 117 11.43 11.36 4.80
CA PRO A 117 10.24 11.85 5.49
C PRO A 117 9.42 10.69 6.07
N LEU A 118 8.49 11.00 6.98
CA LEU A 118 7.37 10.15 7.37
C LEU A 118 6.16 10.48 6.49
N PRO A 119 5.96 9.77 5.36
CA PRO A 119 4.86 10.06 4.46
C PRO A 119 3.50 9.72 5.07
N PHE A 120 2.52 10.59 4.83
CA PHE A 120 1.12 10.34 5.14
C PHE A 120 0.38 9.81 3.91
N GLN A 121 -0.66 9.01 4.13
CA GLN A 121 -1.49 8.52 3.03
C GLN A 121 -2.17 9.68 2.31
N PHE A 122 -2.43 9.50 1.02
CA PHE A 122 -3.18 10.46 0.21
C PHE A 122 -4.51 10.82 0.90
N ALA A 123 -4.87 12.11 0.87
CA ALA A 123 -6.07 12.65 1.50
C ALA A 123 -6.10 12.56 3.04
N THR A 124 -4.92 12.61 3.67
CA THR A 124 -4.84 12.86 5.13
C THR A 124 -5.05 14.34 5.42
N ILE A 125 -6.16 14.66 6.09
CA ILE A 125 -6.58 16.03 6.35
C ILE A 125 -6.87 16.24 7.83
N PHE A 126 -6.28 17.29 8.39
CA PHE A 126 -6.53 17.78 9.73
C PHE A 126 -7.55 18.92 9.65
N ARG A 127 -8.67 18.80 10.35
CA ARG A 127 -9.69 19.87 10.37
C ARG A 127 -9.22 21.04 11.21
N GLY A 128 -9.43 22.25 10.71
CA GLY A 128 -8.99 23.49 11.35
C GLY A 128 -7.68 24.01 10.80
N ASN A 129 -7.01 24.83 11.60
CA ASN A 129 -5.90 25.66 11.18
C ASN A 129 -4.53 25.14 11.66
N ASP A 130 -3.48 25.94 11.48
CA ASP A 130 -2.09 25.58 11.81
C ASP A 130 -1.92 25.24 13.29
N GLU A 131 -2.70 25.85 14.18
CA GLU A 131 -2.67 25.54 15.61
C GLU A 131 -3.04 24.08 15.90
N VAL A 132 -3.99 23.50 15.17
CA VAL A 132 -4.40 22.09 15.34
C VAL A 132 -3.23 21.15 14.98
N VAL A 133 -2.52 21.45 13.89
CA VAL A 133 -1.34 20.69 13.48
C VAL A 133 -0.20 20.86 14.49
N CYS A 134 0.03 22.07 15.00
CA CYS A 134 1.03 22.32 16.04
C CYS A 134 0.72 21.56 17.34
N GLU A 135 -0.53 21.52 17.78
CA GLU A 135 -0.93 20.77 18.98
C GLU A 135 -0.71 19.27 18.80
N TRP A 136 -1.03 18.74 17.62
CA TRP A 136 -0.75 17.35 17.29
C TRP A 136 0.74 17.03 17.26
N LEU A 137 1.56 17.86 16.60
CA LEU A 137 3.02 17.70 16.58
C LEU A 137 3.61 17.67 18.00
N LYS A 138 3.08 18.51 18.92
CA LYS A 138 3.50 18.50 20.33
C LYS A 138 3.06 17.24 21.07
N ALA A 139 1.84 16.76 20.79
CA ALA A 139 1.29 15.58 21.45
C ALA A 139 2.00 14.29 21.03
N GLU A 140 2.35 14.20 19.74
CA GLU A 140 2.95 13.01 19.12
C GLU A 140 4.47 13.10 19.01
N ARG A 141 5.08 14.14 19.59
CA ARG A 141 6.50 14.49 19.42
C ARG A 141 7.43 13.30 19.55
N ASP A 142 7.36 12.58 20.68
CA ASP A 142 8.30 11.50 20.98
C ASP A 142 8.12 10.33 20.00
N ASN A 143 6.88 10.02 19.59
CA ASN A 143 6.59 8.96 18.62
C ASN A 143 7.05 9.34 17.20
N LEU A 144 6.89 10.60 16.82
CA LEU A 144 7.36 11.12 15.53
C LEU A 144 8.89 11.17 15.47
N GLU A 145 9.55 11.62 16.54
CA GLU A 145 11.01 11.65 16.68
C GLU A 145 11.58 10.22 16.59
N ASP A 146 11.04 9.27 17.35
CA ASP A 146 11.45 7.85 17.29
C ASP A 146 11.28 7.26 15.89
N ALA A 147 10.19 7.60 15.19
CA ALA A 147 9.93 7.11 13.84
C ALA A 147 10.85 7.74 12.79
N LEU A 148 11.09 9.06 12.86
CA LEU A 148 12.04 9.77 12.00
C LEU A 148 13.46 9.19 12.18
N ASP A 149 13.92 9.08 13.42
CA ASP A 149 15.23 8.51 13.75
C ASP A 149 15.37 7.08 13.25
N SER A 150 14.33 6.28 13.42
CA SER A 150 14.30 4.90 12.95
C SER A 150 14.40 4.84 11.43
N LEU A 151 13.69 5.68 10.68
CA LEU A 151 13.62 5.60 9.22
C LEU A 151 14.70 6.42 8.50
N ALA A 152 15.44 7.26 9.21
CA ALA A 152 16.49 8.12 8.66
C ALA A 152 17.44 7.36 7.69
N GLY A 153 17.57 7.88 6.46
CA GLY A 153 18.43 7.33 5.42
C GLY A 153 17.95 6.03 4.79
N HIS A 154 16.75 5.55 5.13
CA HIS A 154 16.12 4.38 4.54
C HIS A 154 14.97 4.78 3.63
N TRP A 155 14.74 3.97 2.60
CA TRP A 155 13.74 4.19 1.57
C TRP A 155 13.01 2.90 1.29
N GLU A 156 11.77 3.02 0.84
CA GLU A 156 10.96 1.90 0.42
C GLU A 156 11.20 1.57 -1.05
N TYR A 157 11.35 0.28 -1.33
CA TYR A 157 11.33 -0.27 -2.68
C TYR A 157 10.21 -1.28 -2.79
N ARG A 158 9.52 -1.24 -3.93
CA ARG A 158 8.43 -2.17 -4.23
C ARG A 158 8.87 -3.11 -5.34
N ILE A 159 8.64 -4.40 -5.09
CA ILE A 159 9.01 -5.48 -5.99
C ILE A 159 7.74 -6.27 -6.29
N GLU A 160 7.42 -6.42 -7.57
CA GLU A 160 6.37 -7.34 -8.02
C GLU A 160 7.00 -8.40 -8.93
N ILE A 161 6.76 -9.66 -8.62
CA ILE A 161 7.22 -10.79 -9.43
C ILE A 161 6.00 -11.39 -10.11
N VAL A 162 6.05 -11.43 -11.44
CA VAL A 162 4.95 -11.88 -12.30
C VAL A 162 5.39 -13.12 -13.07
N ARG A 163 4.53 -14.14 -13.09
CA ARG A 163 4.68 -15.31 -13.96
C ARG A 163 3.92 -15.09 -15.26
N THR A 164 4.65 -14.89 -16.35
CA THR A 164 4.08 -14.65 -17.69
C THR A 164 3.75 -15.95 -18.41
N GLU A 165 4.42 -17.06 -18.05
CA GLU A 165 4.19 -18.38 -18.65
C GLU A 165 3.91 -19.44 -17.58
N LEU A 166 2.89 -20.26 -17.82
CA LEU A 166 2.61 -21.42 -16.97
C LEU A 166 3.73 -22.44 -17.09
N ILE A 167 4.15 -22.98 -15.95
CA ILE A 167 5.08 -24.11 -15.93
C ILE A 167 4.44 -25.28 -16.68
N ASP A 168 5.16 -25.82 -17.66
CA ASP A 168 4.68 -26.91 -18.51
C ASP A 168 4.27 -28.13 -17.68
N ALA A 169 3.06 -28.64 -17.93
CA ALA A 169 2.52 -29.76 -17.19
C ALA A 169 3.31 -31.04 -17.44
N GLN A 170 3.86 -31.24 -18.65
CA GLN A 170 4.67 -32.43 -18.97
C GLN A 170 6.01 -32.41 -18.24
N ALA A 171 6.63 -31.24 -18.12
CA ALA A 171 7.81 -31.06 -17.27
C ALA A 171 7.48 -31.40 -15.80
N LEU A 172 6.33 -30.96 -15.29
CA LEU A 172 5.90 -31.27 -13.92
C LEU A 172 5.57 -32.74 -13.71
N GLU A 173 4.98 -33.42 -14.69
CA GLU A 173 4.73 -34.87 -14.66
C GLU A 173 6.03 -35.66 -14.57
N SER A 174 7.11 -35.17 -15.19
CA SER A 174 8.43 -35.82 -15.13
C SER A 174 9.08 -35.69 -13.75
N ASP A 175 8.72 -34.64 -12.99
CA ASP A 175 9.29 -34.32 -11.67
C ASP A 175 8.41 -34.83 -10.50
N ASP A 176 7.14 -35.16 -10.73
CA ASP A 176 6.17 -35.57 -9.71
C ASP A 176 5.50 -36.91 -10.05
N ASP A 177 5.95 -37.99 -9.39
CA ASP A 177 5.45 -39.35 -9.59
C ASP A 177 3.93 -39.45 -9.47
N ARG A 178 3.35 -38.72 -8.50
CA ARG A 178 1.90 -38.77 -8.26
C ARG A 178 1.11 -38.11 -9.38
N LEU A 179 1.62 -37.03 -9.95
CA LEU A 179 1.01 -36.35 -11.10
C LEU A 179 1.07 -37.26 -12.35
N ALA A 180 2.19 -37.94 -12.58
CA ALA A 180 2.34 -38.92 -13.65
C ALA A 180 1.39 -40.13 -13.49
N GLU A 181 1.24 -40.65 -12.27
CA GLU A 181 0.28 -41.72 -11.97
C GLU A 181 -1.16 -41.28 -12.28
N LEU A 182 -1.56 -40.09 -11.83
CA LEU A 182 -2.89 -39.55 -12.10
C LEU A 182 -3.14 -39.42 -13.61
N ARG A 183 -2.13 -38.99 -14.38
CA ARG A 183 -2.20 -38.93 -15.84
C ARG A 183 -2.47 -40.30 -16.47
N ALA A 184 -1.73 -41.33 -16.05
CA ALA A 184 -1.92 -42.70 -16.53
C ALA A 184 -3.27 -43.31 -16.10
N GLU A 185 -3.74 -43.01 -14.88
CA GLU A 185 -5.08 -43.41 -14.42
C GLU A 185 -6.18 -42.77 -15.27
N ILE A 186 -6.05 -41.48 -15.64
CA ILE A 186 -7.02 -40.78 -16.50
C ILE A 186 -7.12 -41.45 -17.89
N GLU A 187 -5.98 -41.83 -18.48
CA GLU A 187 -5.92 -42.44 -19.81
C GLU A 187 -6.59 -43.81 -19.89
N SER A 188 -6.63 -44.53 -18.77
CA SER A 188 -7.25 -45.85 -18.66
C SER A 188 -8.65 -45.85 -18.00
N ALA A 189 -9.17 -44.68 -17.60
CA ALA A 189 -10.42 -44.56 -16.86
C ALA A 189 -11.69 -44.63 -17.72
N THR A 190 -12.77 -45.14 -17.12
CA THR A 190 -14.13 -45.06 -17.70
C THR A 190 -14.66 -43.62 -17.66
N PRO A 191 -15.60 -43.23 -18.55
CA PRO A 191 -16.10 -41.85 -18.64
C PRO A 191 -16.59 -41.26 -17.31
N GLY A 192 -17.23 -42.06 -16.44
CA GLY A 192 -17.73 -41.61 -15.14
C GLY A 192 -16.65 -41.39 -14.07
N ARG A 193 -15.52 -42.11 -14.14
CA ARG A 193 -14.38 -41.95 -13.21
C ARG A 193 -13.40 -40.88 -13.69
N LYS A 194 -13.36 -40.64 -15.00
CA LYS A 194 -12.42 -39.71 -15.65
C LYS A 194 -12.48 -38.30 -15.06
N PHE A 195 -13.68 -37.74 -14.91
CA PHE A 195 -13.86 -36.39 -14.36
C PHE A 195 -13.26 -36.22 -12.95
N LEU A 196 -13.45 -37.21 -12.07
CA LEU A 196 -12.90 -37.17 -10.71
C LEU A 196 -11.37 -37.25 -10.70
N LEU A 197 -10.77 -37.97 -11.65
CA LEU A 197 -9.32 -38.07 -11.79
C LEU A 197 -8.72 -36.80 -12.42
N GLU A 198 -9.40 -36.21 -13.41
CA GLU A 198 -9.04 -34.92 -14.01
C GLU A 198 -9.02 -33.81 -12.93
N SER A 199 -10.06 -33.73 -12.09
CA SER A 199 -10.09 -32.79 -10.96
C SER A 199 -8.92 -33.00 -9.98
N LYS A 200 -8.59 -34.25 -9.63
CA LYS A 200 -7.44 -34.53 -8.74
C LYS A 200 -6.10 -34.17 -9.38
N TYR A 201 -5.97 -34.39 -10.69
CA TYR A 201 -4.79 -34.02 -11.45
C TYR A 201 -4.62 -32.50 -11.48
N ASP A 202 -5.69 -31.75 -11.79
CA ASP A 202 -5.67 -30.29 -11.81
C ASP A 202 -5.35 -29.70 -10.43
N ASP A 203 -5.93 -30.27 -9.35
CA ASP A 203 -5.62 -29.88 -7.97
C ASP A 203 -4.13 -30.09 -7.63
N ARG A 204 -3.57 -31.25 -7.99
CA ARG A 204 -2.15 -31.57 -7.74
C ARG A 204 -1.23 -30.67 -8.55
N LEU A 205 -1.54 -30.48 -9.83
CA LEU A 205 -0.81 -29.59 -10.74
C LEU A 205 -0.82 -28.15 -10.22
N GLY A 206 -1.97 -27.68 -9.75
CA GLY A 206 -2.14 -26.36 -9.14
C GLY A 206 -1.28 -26.19 -7.89
N ARG A 207 -1.27 -27.18 -7.00
CA ARG A 207 -0.42 -27.18 -5.78
C ARG A 207 1.06 -27.12 -6.12
N ILE A 208 1.56 -28.00 -6.99
CA ILE A 208 2.98 -28.00 -7.39
C ILE A 208 3.40 -26.65 -7.96
N ARG A 209 2.54 -26.02 -8.79
CA ARG A 209 2.80 -24.68 -9.32
C ARG A 209 2.82 -23.61 -8.22
N SER A 210 1.90 -23.69 -7.25
CA SER A 210 1.86 -22.79 -6.10
C SER A 210 3.13 -22.93 -5.25
N ASP A 211 3.50 -24.17 -4.89
CA ASP A 211 4.66 -24.47 -4.06
C ASP A 211 5.96 -23.97 -4.73
N ARG A 212 6.09 -24.13 -6.06
CA ARG A 212 7.23 -23.58 -6.82
C ARG A 212 7.28 -22.06 -6.80
N ASN A 213 6.13 -21.39 -6.89
CA ASN A 213 6.08 -19.94 -6.81
C ASN A 213 6.44 -19.45 -5.41
N GLU A 214 5.88 -20.07 -4.37
CA GLU A 214 6.18 -19.75 -2.98
C GLU A 214 7.67 -19.92 -2.67
N SER A 215 8.29 -21.02 -3.14
CA SER A 215 9.74 -21.22 -3.03
C SER A 215 10.54 -20.11 -3.72
N ILE A 216 10.12 -19.63 -4.90
CA ILE A 216 10.80 -18.51 -5.55
C ILE A 216 10.72 -17.24 -4.70
N ILE A 217 9.53 -16.92 -4.16
CA ILE A 217 9.36 -15.73 -3.32
C ILE A 217 10.17 -15.83 -2.03
N HIS A 218 10.16 -17.00 -1.40
CA HIS A 218 10.95 -17.28 -0.20
C HIS A 218 12.45 -17.09 -0.44
N ASP A 219 12.99 -17.69 -1.51
CA ASP A 219 14.40 -17.56 -1.87
C ASP A 219 14.79 -16.10 -2.16
N VAL A 220 13.90 -15.34 -2.82
CA VAL A 220 14.12 -13.92 -3.11
C VAL A 220 14.14 -13.11 -1.82
N ARG A 221 13.16 -13.31 -0.94
CA ARG A 221 13.09 -12.64 0.36
C ARG A 221 14.36 -12.88 1.17
N GLU A 222 14.80 -14.13 1.34
CA GLU A 222 16.00 -14.46 2.13
C GLU A 222 17.25 -13.74 1.60
N ARG A 223 17.39 -13.65 0.27
CA ARG A 223 18.49 -12.93 -0.37
C ARG A 223 18.39 -11.41 -0.15
N LEU A 224 17.18 -10.85 -0.25
CA LEU A 224 16.95 -9.42 -0.02
C LEU A 224 17.20 -9.00 1.44
N GLU A 225 16.91 -9.87 2.41
CA GLU A 225 17.18 -9.63 3.85
C GLU A 225 18.67 -9.41 4.15
N THR A 226 19.58 -9.77 3.24
CA THR A 226 21.02 -9.47 3.37
C THR A 226 21.38 -8.03 2.96
N HIS A 227 20.51 -7.37 2.17
CA HIS A 227 20.74 -6.04 1.59
C HIS A 227 19.69 -5.00 2.04
N ALA A 228 18.79 -5.39 2.93
CA ALA A 228 17.71 -4.57 3.42
C ALA A 228 17.62 -4.65 4.94
N ARG A 229 17.09 -3.60 5.54
CA ARG A 229 16.77 -3.59 6.97
C ARG A 229 15.57 -4.49 7.26
N GLU A 230 14.52 -4.35 6.44
CA GLU A 230 13.26 -5.09 6.57
C GLU A 230 12.73 -5.45 5.18
N VAL A 231 12.09 -6.63 5.11
CA VAL A 231 11.40 -7.12 3.91
C VAL A 231 10.04 -7.65 4.35
N HIS A 232 8.97 -7.13 3.78
CA HIS A 232 7.59 -7.56 4.05
C HIS A 232 6.93 -8.06 2.77
N GLU A 233 6.13 -9.12 2.87
CA GLU A 233 5.30 -9.56 1.76
C GLU A 233 3.99 -8.79 1.81
N LEU A 234 3.57 -8.24 0.67
CA LEU A 234 2.31 -7.51 0.56
C LEU A 234 1.21 -8.48 0.13
N ASP A 235 0.08 -8.42 0.84
CA ASP A 235 -1.11 -9.16 0.47
C ASP A 235 -1.53 -8.85 -0.98
N PRO A 236 -2.00 -9.86 -1.75
CA PRO A 236 -2.62 -9.59 -3.03
C PRO A 236 -3.87 -8.73 -2.80
N SER A 237 -3.90 -7.55 -3.42
CA SER A 237 -5.06 -6.65 -3.41
C SER A 237 -6.33 -7.43 -3.79
N PRO A 238 -7.51 -7.12 -3.21
CA PRO A 238 -8.79 -7.73 -3.58
C PRO A 238 -9.05 -7.71 -5.10
N ASP A 239 -8.59 -6.68 -5.83
CA ASP A 239 -8.67 -6.63 -7.31
C ASP A 239 -7.83 -7.72 -7.99
N THR A 240 -6.72 -8.12 -7.37
CA THR A 240 -5.85 -9.21 -7.85
C THR A 240 -6.48 -10.57 -7.55
N ARG A 241 -7.20 -10.71 -6.42
CA ARG A 241 -7.95 -11.92 -6.04
C ARG A 241 -9.17 -12.17 -6.95
N LEU A 242 -9.78 -11.13 -7.51
CA LEU A 242 -10.87 -11.26 -8.49
C LEU A 242 -10.37 -11.58 -9.90
N GLN A 243 -9.15 -11.18 -10.24
CA GLN A 243 -8.50 -11.52 -11.52
C GLN A 243 -7.94 -12.95 -11.57
N THR A 244 -7.71 -13.60 -10.43
CA THR A 244 -7.25 -15.00 -10.40
C THR A 244 -8.28 -16.01 -10.89
N ASP A 245 -9.57 -15.65 -10.92
CA ASP A 245 -10.66 -16.54 -11.32
C ASP A 245 -11.22 -16.27 -12.73
N ALA A 246 -10.83 -15.16 -13.37
CA ALA A 246 -11.39 -14.78 -14.67
C ALA A 246 -10.35 -14.17 -15.61
N LYS A 247 -9.96 -14.97 -16.61
CA LYS A 247 -9.17 -14.64 -17.81
C LYS A 247 -7.67 -14.50 -17.59
N ARG A 248 -6.92 -15.22 -18.42
CA ARG A 248 -5.51 -14.95 -18.72
C ARG A 248 -5.39 -13.46 -19.08
N SER A 249 -4.92 -12.62 -18.17
CA SER A 249 -4.40 -11.32 -18.58
C SER A 249 -3.24 -11.57 -19.54
N LYS A 250 -3.10 -10.73 -20.56
CA LYS A 250 -1.94 -10.78 -21.46
C LYS A 250 -0.62 -10.47 -20.74
N GLU A 251 -0.70 -10.03 -19.49
CA GLU A 251 0.39 -9.50 -18.67
C GLU A 251 0.91 -10.50 -17.62
N GLY A 252 0.40 -11.74 -17.58
CA GLY A 252 0.85 -12.76 -16.61
C GLY A 252 0.08 -12.77 -15.29
N ARG A 253 0.53 -13.59 -14.33
CA ARG A 253 -0.05 -13.73 -12.98
C ARG A 253 0.96 -13.28 -11.92
N PRO A 254 0.65 -12.29 -11.07
CA PRO A 254 1.48 -11.96 -9.92
C PRO A 254 1.66 -13.19 -9.02
N ILE A 255 2.90 -13.51 -8.67
CA ILE A 255 3.25 -14.62 -7.79
C ILE A 255 3.81 -14.18 -6.44
N GLY A 256 4.24 -12.91 -6.33
CA GLY A 256 4.59 -12.29 -5.06
C GLY A 256 4.80 -10.79 -5.19
N ARG A 257 4.55 -10.07 -4.10
CA ARG A 257 4.81 -8.65 -3.96
C ARG A 257 5.56 -8.42 -2.68
N LEU A 258 6.68 -7.72 -2.74
CA LEU A 258 7.50 -7.40 -1.59
C LEU A 258 7.63 -5.89 -1.46
N THR A 259 7.61 -5.41 -0.22
CA THR A 259 8.05 -4.07 0.15
C THR A 259 9.33 -4.20 0.96
N VAL A 260 10.33 -3.39 0.62
CA VAL A 260 11.70 -3.50 1.13
C VAL A 260 12.12 -2.16 1.68
N LEU A 261 12.55 -2.11 2.94
CA LEU A 261 13.15 -0.93 3.54
C LEU A 261 14.66 -1.07 3.49
N ALA A 262 15.31 -0.24 2.69
CA ALA A 262 16.76 -0.28 2.51
C ALA A 262 17.34 1.11 2.31
N ARG A 263 18.64 1.23 2.56
CA ARG A 263 19.36 2.46 2.23
C ARG A 263 19.50 2.61 0.71
N GLU A 264 19.57 3.84 0.24
CA GLU A 264 19.70 4.13 -1.19
C GLU A 264 20.98 3.55 -1.82
N ASP A 265 22.08 3.53 -1.08
CA ASP A 265 23.36 2.98 -1.56
C ASP A 265 23.34 1.45 -1.79
N LEU A 266 22.32 0.74 -1.29
CA LEU A 266 22.13 -0.70 -1.47
C LEU A 266 21.19 -1.05 -2.64
N GLN A 267 20.62 -0.05 -3.34
CA GLN A 267 19.68 -0.27 -4.45
C GLN A 267 20.27 -1.18 -5.55
N SER A 268 21.56 -1.03 -5.86
CA SER A 268 22.23 -1.84 -6.89
C SER A 268 22.41 -3.30 -6.49
N ASP A 269 22.64 -3.57 -5.20
CA ASP A 269 22.75 -4.93 -4.68
C ASP A 269 21.39 -5.63 -4.69
N ILE A 270 20.33 -4.91 -4.32
CA ILE A 270 18.93 -5.37 -4.45
C ILE A 270 18.61 -5.68 -5.91
N GLY A 271 18.94 -4.78 -6.84
CA GLY A 271 18.76 -4.99 -8.27
C GLY A 271 19.46 -6.25 -8.77
N SER A 272 20.69 -6.50 -8.31
CA SER A 272 21.45 -7.71 -8.67
C SER A 272 20.77 -9.01 -8.21
N VAL A 273 20.14 -9.00 -7.02
CA VAL A 273 19.34 -10.14 -6.55
C VAL A 273 18.15 -10.41 -7.48
N LEU A 274 17.50 -9.35 -7.96
CA LEU A 274 16.32 -9.41 -8.81
C LEU A 274 16.62 -9.77 -10.26
N ASP A 275 17.79 -9.39 -10.78
CA ASP A 275 18.24 -9.76 -12.13
C ASP A 275 18.34 -11.29 -12.28
N ASP A 276 18.79 -12.01 -11.25
CA ASP A 276 18.82 -13.47 -11.24
C ASP A 276 17.41 -14.09 -11.33
N VAL A 277 16.40 -13.38 -10.82
CA VAL A 277 14.99 -13.83 -10.88
C VAL A 277 14.42 -13.53 -12.25
N ALA A 278 14.63 -12.32 -12.76
CA ALA A 278 14.21 -11.89 -14.09
C ALA A 278 14.88 -12.70 -15.22
N GLY A 279 16.06 -13.27 -14.97
CA GLY A 279 16.74 -14.18 -15.88
C GLY A 279 16.09 -15.58 -15.99
N LYS A 280 15.15 -15.94 -15.11
CA LYS A 280 14.46 -17.24 -15.15
C LYS A 280 13.33 -17.21 -16.20
N PRO A 281 13.20 -18.24 -17.05
CA PRO A 281 12.15 -18.28 -18.07
C PRO A 281 10.73 -18.15 -17.49
N GLY A 282 9.91 -17.30 -18.12
CA GLY A 282 8.52 -17.09 -17.76
C GLY A 282 8.29 -16.29 -16.48
N LEU A 283 9.31 -15.58 -15.99
CA LEU A 283 9.22 -14.61 -14.90
C LEU A 283 9.58 -13.21 -15.38
N GLU A 284 8.87 -12.22 -14.86
CA GLU A 284 9.16 -10.80 -14.99
C GLU A 284 9.19 -10.17 -13.59
N VAL A 285 10.03 -9.16 -13.42
CA VAL A 285 10.17 -8.43 -12.16
C VAL A 285 9.98 -6.95 -12.42
N THR A 286 9.06 -6.34 -11.68
CA THR A 286 8.92 -4.88 -11.58
C THR A 286 9.60 -4.44 -10.29
N PHE A 287 10.53 -3.49 -10.38
CA PHE A 287 11.27 -2.93 -9.26
C PHE A 287 11.16 -1.40 -9.31
N THR A 288 10.55 -0.80 -8.29
CA THR A 288 10.35 0.66 -8.22
C THR A 288 10.84 1.23 -6.89
N GLY A 289 11.25 2.50 -6.92
CA GLY A 289 11.82 3.24 -5.82
C GLY A 289 13.11 3.95 -6.24
N PRO A 290 13.81 4.62 -5.31
CA PRO A 290 13.45 4.77 -3.89
C PRO A 290 12.16 5.58 -3.70
N TRP A 291 11.33 5.16 -2.75
CA TRP A 291 10.11 5.87 -2.34
C TRP A 291 10.21 6.28 -0.86
N PRO A 292 9.55 7.37 -0.45
CA PRO A 292 9.22 7.58 0.96
C PRO A 292 8.63 6.31 1.60
N PRO A 293 8.94 6.01 2.87
CA PRO A 293 8.66 4.70 3.49
C PRO A 293 7.21 4.47 3.92
N TYR A 294 6.23 4.65 3.03
CA TYR A 294 4.78 4.53 3.30
C TYR A 294 4.35 3.27 4.06
N SER A 295 4.94 2.11 3.73
CA SER A 295 4.60 0.82 4.33
C SER A 295 5.26 0.60 5.70
N PHE A 296 6.23 1.43 6.06
CA PHE A 296 7.03 1.31 7.29
C PHE A 296 6.79 2.47 8.26
N THR A 297 6.17 3.55 7.80
CA THR A 297 5.66 4.63 8.66
C THR A 297 4.57 4.09 9.59
N PRO A 298 4.68 4.28 10.92
CA PRO A 298 3.64 3.84 11.83
C PRO A 298 2.37 4.68 11.66
N SER A 299 1.22 4.11 12.07
CA SER A 299 -0.04 4.83 12.07
C SER A 299 -0.05 5.88 13.18
N PHE A 300 -0.22 7.15 12.83
CA PHE A 300 -0.38 8.24 13.78
C PHE A 300 -1.85 8.71 13.78
N GLY A 301 -2.54 8.65 14.92
CA GLY A 301 -3.88 9.25 15.06
C GLY A 301 -5.08 8.34 14.76
N GLU A 302 -4.90 7.03 14.53
CA GLU A 302 -6.01 6.08 14.67
C GLU A 302 -6.12 5.70 16.15
N GLY A 303 -7.18 6.16 16.82
CA GLY A 303 -7.47 5.70 18.18
C GLY A 303 -7.42 4.18 18.23
N THR A 304 -6.62 3.64 19.15
CA THR A 304 -6.59 2.21 19.50
C THR A 304 -8.01 1.71 19.70
N ASN A 305 -8.58 1.07 18.67
CA ASN A 305 -9.69 0.15 18.83
C ASN A 305 -9.10 -1.15 19.39
N ASP A 306 -8.67 -1.08 20.65
CA ASP A 306 -8.49 -2.25 21.49
C ASP A 306 -9.89 -2.81 21.80
N SER A 307 -10.45 -3.52 20.83
CA SER A 307 -11.49 -4.50 21.10
C SER A 307 -10.79 -5.76 21.62
N THR A 308 -10.32 -5.70 22.86
CA THR A 308 -10.13 -6.92 23.64
C THR A 308 -11.53 -7.46 23.94
N GLU A 309 -11.97 -8.42 23.12
CA GLU A 309 -13.10 -9.30 23.44
C GLU A 309 -12.82 -10.03 24.76
N GLY A 310 -13.77 -9.91 25.68
CA GLY A 310 -13.86 -10.74 26.90
C GLY A 310 -14.59 -12.05 26.65
#